data_AF-A0A4Q3VW92-F1
#
_entry.id   AF-A0A4Q3VW92-F1
#
_cell.length_a   1.000
_cell.length_b   1.000
_cell.length_c   1.000
_cell.angle_alpha   90.00
_cell.angle_beta   90.00
_cell.angle_gamma   90.00
#
_symmetry.space_group_name_H-M   'P 1'
#
loop_
_entity.id
_entity.type
_entity.pdbx_description
1 polymer ?
#
loop_
_entity_poly.entity_id
_entity_poly.type
_entity_poly.pdbx_seq_one_letter_code
_entity_poly.pdbx_strand_id
1 'polypeptide(L)' 'SGYFQHRFAVYDREGEPCPTPGCRGVVKRIVQSGRSSFYCPVCQH' A
#
# COMPACT_ATOMS: atom_id res chain seq x y z
N SER A 1 25.63 -0.33 24.77
CA SER A 1 24.54 -1.30 24.97
C SER A 1 23.30 -0.71 24.32
N GLY A 2 22.94 -0.94 23.06
CA GLY A 2 22.75 -2.22 22.39
C GLY A 2 21.35 -2.76 22.73
N TYR A 3 20.44 -2.81 21.75
CA TYR A 3 19.04 -3.30 21.79
C TYR A 3 17.91 -2.29 22.11
N PHE A 4 17.28 -1.73 21.07
CA PHE A 4 16.04 -2.31 20.53
C PHE A 4 15.68 -1.61 19.21
N GLN A 5 15.60 -2.39 18.14
CA GLN A 5 15.16 -1.93 16.83
C GLN A 5 13.68 -1.52 16.93
N HIS A 6 13.39 -0.22 16.99
CA HIS A 6 12.04 0.26 16.79
C HIS A 6 11.67 0.07 15.32
N ARG A 7 11.12 -1.12 15.06
CA ARG A 7 10.31 -1.55 13.92
C ARG A 7 10.08 -0.45 12.89
N PHE A 8 10.95 -0.38 11.89
CA PHE A 8 10.64 0.25 10.61
C PHE A 8 9.60 -0.62 9.89
N ALA A 9 8.34 -0.64 10.36
CA ALA A 9 7.20 -1.18 9.61
C ALA A 9 6.77 -0.17 8.52
N VAL A 10 7.73 0.42 7.82
CA VAL A 10 7.53 1.59 6.94
C VAL A 10 7.39 1.18 5.47
N TYR A 11 7.35 -0.12 5.16
CA TYR A 11 7.16 -0.57 3.77
C TYR A 11 5.78 -1.19 3.54
N ASP A 12 5.05 -0.46 2.70
CA ASP A 12 4.07 -0.92 1.73
C ASP A 12 2.75 -1.51 2.23
N ARG A 13 1.73 -0.64 2.27
CA ARG A 13 0.36 -1.04 1.93
C ARG A 13 0.20 -1.38 0.43
N GLU A 14 1.25 -1.27 -0.37
CA GLU A 14 1.28 -1.82 -1.73
C GLU A 14 1.24 -3.35 -1.62
N GLY A 15 0.18 -3.97 -2.14
CA GLY A 15 -0.04 -5.41 -2.01
C GLY A 15 -1.12 -5.82 -1.01
N GLU A 16 -1.68 -4.88 -0.25
CA GLU A 16 -2.81 -5.15 0.65
C GLU A 16 -4.13 -5.33 -0.13
N PRO A 17 -5.06 -6.16 0.37
CA PRO A 17 -6.39 -6.28 -0.21
C PRO A 17 -7.11 -4.92 -0.16
N CYS A 18 -7.90 -4.66 -1.20
CA CYS A 18 -8.72 -3.46 -1.27
C CYS A 18 -9.67 -3.40 -0.07
N PRO A 19 -9.74 -2.27 0.66
CA PRO A 19 -10.63 -2.14 1.83
C PRO A 19 -12.13 -2.09 1.45
N THR A 20 -12.45 -2.02 0.16
CA THR A 20 -13.83 -2.01 -0.33
C THR A 20 -14.50 -3.37 -0.08
N PRO A 21 -15.63 -3.42 0.66
CA PRO A 21 -16.36 -4.66 0.89
C PRO A 21 -16.76 -5.34 -0.41
N GLY A 22 -16.44 -6.63 -0.55
CA GLY A 22 -16.72 -7.42 -1.76
C GLY A 22 -15.72 -7.24 -2.89
N CYS A 23 -14.74 -6.35 -2.76
CA CYS A 23 -13.66 -6.22 -3.72
C CYS A 23 -12.55 -7.25 -3.43
N ARG A 24 -12.16 -8.00 -4.45
CA ARG A 24 -11.02 -8.94 -4.41
C ARG A 24 -9.75 -8.35 -5.03
N GLY A 25 -9.76 -7.05 -5.31
CA GLY A 25 -8.63 -6.32 -5.87
C GLY A 25 -7.54 -6.09 -4.83
N VAL A 26 -6.33 -5.83 -5.32
CA VAL A 26 -5.17 -5.49 -4.51
C VAL A 26 -4.80 -4.04 -4.78
N VAL A 27 -4.52 -3.28 -3.73
CA VAL A 27 -4.08 -1.88 -3.85
C VAL A 27 -2.68 -1.85 -4.46
N LYS A 28 -2.56 -1.13 -5.59
CA LYS A 28 -1.31 -0.92 -6.31
C LYS A 28 -0.77 0.48 -6.06
N ARG A 29 0.55 0.62 -6.06
CA ARG A 29 1.20 1.92 -6.05
C ARG A 29 1.47 2.38 -7.48
N ILE A 30 1.24 3.66 -7.76
CA ILE A 30 1.64 4.32 -9.00
C ILE A 30 2.40 5.59 -8.65
N VAL A 31 3.44 5.92 -9.43
CA VAL A 31 4.17 7.18 -9.28
C VAL A 31 3.77 8.10 -10.43
N GLN A 32 3.21 9.26 -10.10
CA GLN A 32 2.82 10.29 -11.05
C GLN A 32 3.57 11.58 -10.70
N SER A 33 4.37 12.09 -11.65
CA SER A 33 5.15 13.33 -11.48
C SER A 33 5.94 13.37 -10.15
N GLY A 34 6.56 12.24 -9.78
CA GLY A 34 7.35 12.12 -8.55
C GLY A 34 6.55 11.96 -7.24
N ARG A 35 5.21 11.87 -7.31
CA ARG A 35 4.36 11.60 -6.15
C ARG A 35 3.82 10.17 -6.23
N SER A 36 3.98 9.40 -5.14
CA SER A 36 3.38 8.08 -5.00
C SER A 36 1.90 8.19 -4.64
N SER A 37 1.06 7.49 -5.39
CA SER A 37 -0.37 7.32 -5.15
C SER A 37 -0.69 5.83 -5.05
N PHE A 38 -1.74 5.49 -4.32
CA PHE A 38 -2.22 4.11 -4.16
C PHE A 38 -3.63 4.02 -4.74
N TYR A 39 -3.89 3.01 -5.56
CA TYR A 39 -5.18 2.83 -6.21
C TYR A 39 -5.53 1.35 -6.35
N CYS A 40 -6.83 1.02 -6.31
CA CYS A 40 -7.30 -0.33 -6.58
C CYS A 40 -7.77 -0.39 -8.05
N PRO A 41 -7.14 -1.19 -8.93
CA PRO A 41 -7.58 -1.27 -10.31
C PRO A 41 -9.01 -1.80 -10.43
N VAL A 42 -9.48 -2.65 -9.51
CA VAL A 42 -10.84 -3.22 -9.58
C VAL A 42 -11.93 -2.19 -9.23
N CYS A 43 -11.68 -1.28 -8.28
CA CYS A 43 -12.68 -0.30 -7.85
C CYS A 43 -12.56 1.06 -8.55
N GLN A 44 -11.36 1.42 -9.01
CA GLN A 44 -11.06 2.73 -9.60
C GLN A 44 -10.78 2.61 -11.11
N HIS A 45 -11.50 1.71 -11.77
CA HIS A 45 -11.57 1.62 -13.23
C HIS A 45 -12.42 2.75 -13.81
#